data_AF-A0A8H5HHZ4-F1
#
_entry.id   AF-A0A8H5HHZ4-F1
#
_cell.length_a   1.000
_cell.length_b   1.000
_cell.length_c   1.000
_cell.angle_alpha   90.00
_cell.angle_beta   90.00
_cell.angle_gamma   90.00
#
_symmetry.space_group_name_H-M   'P 1'
#
loop_
_entity.id
_entity.type
_entity.pdbx_description
1 polymer ?
#
loop_
_entity_poly.entity_id
_entity_poly.type
_entity_poly.pdbx_seq_one_letter_code
_entity_poly.pdbx_strand_id
1 'polypeptide(L)'
;MMQPTPAPSSAPNSPKLQPLGQNEEPSYPAPPQNMGSAPFGILVGLFEKLQNERKHDRRKKLIDAWFNAFWQHWRDEKGHDLYPVLRLILPQKDRERAVYGLKEKNLAKTYIKLIPLGMRDPDAIRLLNWKKPTERDKTSGDFPTVLFEVVSKRSSVIEGSLSIDELNDILDDLSKNMGKQEVQSRILQRVYNRTTAEEQRWIDASLLTVYGSDYDFEI
;
A
#
# COMPACT_ATOMS: atom_id res chain seq x y z
N MET A 1 -8.18 30.39 -48.67
CA MET A 1 -7.68 30.62 -47.31
C MET A 1 -8.79 31.33 -46.53
N MET A 2 -9.49 30.63 -45.64
CA MET A 2 -10.53 31.23 -44.79
C MET A 2 -9.94 31.38 -43.39
N GLN A 3 -9.84 32.61 -42.89
CA GLN A 3 -9.45 32.89 -41.51
C GLN A 3 -10.68 32.68 -40.59
N PRO A 4 -10.53 32.04 -39.43
CA PRO A 4 -11.61 31.93 -38.45
C PRO A 4 -11.85 33.26 -37.71
N THR A 5 -13.14 33.53 -37.46
CA THR A 5 -13.72 34.68 -36.75
C THR A 5 -13.18 34.83 -35.32
N PRO A 6 -12.94 36.06 -34.81
CA PRO A 6 -12.47 36.26 -33.44
C PRO A 6 -13.54 35.91 -32.40
N ALA A 7 -13.09 35.44 -31.23
CA ALA A 7 -13.93 35.04 -30.10
C ALA A 7 -14.67 36.24 -29.47
N PRO A 8 -15.89 36.03 -28.92
CA PRO A 8 -16.71 37.11 -28.38
C PRO A 8 -16.14 37.71 -27.09
N SER A 9 -16.38 39.03 -26.93
CA SER A 9 -15.98 39.88 -25.82
C SER A 9 -16.50 39.38 -24.46
N SER A 10 -15.64 39.46 -23.44
CA SER A 10 -15.91 39.09 -22.05
C SER A 10 -17.01 39.96 -21.43
N ALA A 11 -17.81 39.38 -20.51
CA ALA A 11 -18.92 40.04 -19.83
C ALA A 11 -18.46 41.16 -18.87
N PRO A 12 -19.28 42.20 -18.60
CA PRO A 12 -18.81 43.49 -18.07
C PRO A 12 -18.36 43.51 -16.59
N ASN A 13 -18.49 42.40 -15.84
CA ASN A 13 -18.35 42.39 -14.38
C ASN A 13 -17.39 41.32 -13.83
N SER A 14 -16.41 40.84 -14.60
CA SER A 14 -15.33 40.02 -14.02
C SER A 14 -14.33 40.91 -13.28
N PRO A 15 -13.95 40.59 -12.01
CA PRO A 15 -12.89 41.31 -11.32
C PRO A 15 -11.59 41.20 -12.11
N LYS A 16 -10.95 42.34 -12.42
CA LYS A 16 -9.64 42.35 -13.07
C LYS A 16 -8.63 41.70 -12.10
N LEU A 17 -8.07 40.56 -12.49
CA LEU A 17 -6.93 39.96 -11.81
C LEU A 17 -5.80 40.98 -11.78
N GLN A 18 -5.43 41.41 -10.57
CA GLN A 18 -4.22 42.20 -10.37
C GLN A 18 -3.00 41.32 -10.73
N PRO A 19 -1.95 41.88 -11.34
CA PRO A 19 -0.75 41.11 -11.59
C PRO A 19 -0.12 40.76 -10.24
N LEU A 20 -0.16 39.47 -9.87
CA LEU A 20 0.61 38.99 -8.72
C LEU A 20 2.09 39.26 -9.00
N GLY A 21 2.72 39.98 -8.05
CA GLY A 21 4.16 40.15 -8.00
C GLY A 21 4.87 38.80 -8.06
N GLN A 22 6.08 38.87 -8.63
CA GLN A 22 7.07 37.83 -8.80
C GLN A 22 6.99 36.67 -7.78
N ASN A 23 6.87 35.45 -8.32
CA ASN A 23 6.99 34.13 -7.69
C ASN A 23 7.84 34.11 -6.40
N GLU A 24 7.18 34.11 -5.25
CA GLU A 24 7.73 33.49 -4.04
C GLU A 24 7.26 32.03 -4.03
N GLU A 25 8.16 31.08 -4.31
CA GLU A 25 7.88 29.68 -3.96
C GLU A 25 7.66 29.64 -2.44
N PRO A 26 6.58 29.02 -1.94
CA PRO A 26 6.36 28.89 -0.51
C PRO A 26 7.54 28.13 0.12
N SER A 27 8.34 28.85 0.92
CA SER A 27 9.42 28.28 1.71
C SER A 27 8.82 27.48 2.87
N TYR A 28 8.52 26.21 2.63
CA TYR A 28 8.09 25.30 3.68
C TYR A 28 9.26 25.04 4.64
N PRO A 29 9.04 25.07 5.97
CA PRO A 29 10.05 24.59 6.90
C PRO A 29 10.40 23.13 6.58
N ALA A 30 11.63 22.72 6.88
CA ALA A 30 12.03 21.33 6.73
C ALA A 30 11.03 20.42 7.47
N PRO A 31 10.61 19.29 6.87
CA PRO A 31 9.68 18.37 7.51
C PRO A 31 10.17 17.98 8.91
N PRO A 32 9.27 17.84 9.89
CA PRO A 32 9.64 17.29 11.19
C PRO A 32 10.32 15.93 10.97
N GLN A 33 11.32 15.62 11.80
CA GLN A 33 12.00 14.33 11.73
C GLN A 33 11.60 13.47 12.92
N ASN A 34 11.42 12.17 12.66
CA ASN A 34 11.25 11.19 13.72
C ASN A 34 12.59 10.64 14.19
N MET A 35 12.66 10.26 15.47
CA MET A 35 13.81 9.68 16.16
C MET A 35 13.71 8.15 16.25
N GLY A 36 12.67 7.54 15.68
CA GLY A 36 12.50 6.10 15.64
C GLY A 36 11.23 5.68 14.90
N SER A 37 10.98 4.37 14.87
CA SER A 37 9.87 3.74 14.15
C SER A 37 9.03 2.86 15.08
N ALA A 38 7.85 2.44 14.61
CA ALA A 38 7.00 1.46 15.28
C ALA A 38 6.94 0.15 14.47
N PRO A 39 6.65 -1.00 15.12
CA PRO A 39 6.41 -2.25 14.42
C PRO A 39 5.26 -2.15 13.42
N PHE A 40 5.42 -2.72 12.23
CA PHE A 40 4.39 -2.75 11.19
C PHE A 40 3.13 -3.49 11.64
N GLY A 41 3.27 -4.52 12.47
CA GLY A 41 2.15 -5.28 13.03
C GLY A 41 1.06 -4.43 13.73
N ILE A 42 1.40 -3.23 14.23
CA ILE A 42 0.41 -2.30 14.81
C ILE A 42 -0.60 -1.84 13.74
N LEU A 43 -0.12 -1.57 12.52
CA LEU A 43 -0.98 -1.19 11.39
C LEU A 43 -1.79 -2.38 10.88
N VAL A 44 -1.20 -3.57 10.84
CA VAL A 44 -1.94 -4.80 10.48
C VAL A 44 -3.11 -5.04 11.43
N GLY A 45 -2.90 -4.87 12.73
CA GLY A 45 -3.97 -4.98 13.72
C GLY A 45 -5.10 -3.94 13.53
N LEU A 46 -4.79 -2.75 13.00
CA LEU A 46 -5.81 -1.78 12.59
C LEU A 46 -6.56 -2.26 11.34
N PHE A 47 -5.83 -2.67 10.30
CA PHE A 47 -6.40 -3.10 9.03
C PHE A 47 -7.35 -4.29 9.19
N GLU A 48 -6.98 -5.29 9.99
CA GLU A 48 -7.84 -6.44 10.32
C GLU A 48 -9.13 -6.02 11.03
N LYS A 49 -9.05 -5.08 11.98
CA LYS A 49 -10.25 -4.57 12.68
C LYS A 49 -11.19 -3.83 11.71
N LEU A 50 -10.63 -3.07 10.77
CA LEU A 50 -11.40 -2.30 9.81
C LEU A 50 -12.01 -3.18 8.73
N GLN A 51 -11.29 -4.19 8.24
CA GLN A 51 -11.80 -5.15 7.28
C GLN A 51 -13.02 -5.92 7.80
N ASN A 52 -13.04 -6.23 9.09
CA ASN A 52 -14.12 -7.00 9.71
C ASN A 52 -15.34 -6.15 10.10
N GLU A 53 -15.21 -4.82 10.19
CA GLU A 53 -16.31 -3.93 10.56
C GLU A 53 -17.05 -3.42 9.32
N ARG A 54 -18.28 -3.90 9.11
CA ARG A 54 -19.09 -3.53 7.94
C ARG A 54 -19.81 -2.18 8.11
N LYS A 55 -19.99 -1.70 9.34
CA LYS A 55 -20.73 -0.45 9.60
C LYS A 55 -19.80 0.76 9.50
N HIS A 56 -20.05 1.61 8.51
CA HIS A 56 -19.28 2.83 8.27
C HIS A 56 -19.07 3.68 9.54
N ASP A 57 -20.12 3.96 10.32
CA ASP A 57 -20.01 4.76 11.55
C ASP A 57 -19.10 4.13 12.61
N ARG A 58 -19.04 2.79 12.66
CA ARG A 58 -18.17 2.08 13.59
C ARG A 58 -16.74 2.05 13.08
N ARG A 59 -16.52 1.88 11.77
CA ARG A 59 -15.19 2.02 11.15
C ARG A 59 -14.59 3.38 11.47
N LYS A 60 -15.36 4.45 11.26
CA LYS A 60 -14.93 5.82 11.59
C LYS A 60 -14.52 5.96 13.06
N LYS A 61 -15.35 5.47 13.99
CA LYS A 61 -15.02 5.49 15.43
C LYS A 61 -13.75 4.69 15.77
N LEU A 62 -13.53 3.55 15.10
CA LEU A 62 -12.32 2.75 15.28
C LEU A 62 -11.08 3.50 14.79
N ILE A 63 -11.15 4.13 13.62
CA ILE A 63 -10.07 4.96 13.08
C ILE A 63 -9.80 6.13 14.02
N ASP A 64 -10.83 6.86 14.44
CA ASP A 64 -10.68 8.02 15.34
C ASP A 64 -10.04 7.60 16.67
N ALA A 65 -10.52 6.51 17.28
CA ALA A 65 -9.97 6.01 18.55
C ALA A 65 -8.52 5.54 18.39
N TRP A 66 -8.23 4.76 17.35
CA TRP A 66 -6.90 4.26 17.08
C TRP A 66 -5.94 5.41 16.78
N PHE A 67 -6.34 6.36 15.93
CA PHE A 67 -5.51 7.49 15.55
C PHE A 67 -5.21 8.38 16.76
N ASN A 68 -6.21 8.67 17.60
CA ASN A 68 -5.97 9.46 18.82
C ASN A 68 -4.97 8.78 19.77
N ALA A 69 -5.10 7.46 20.00
CA ALA A 69 -4.19 6.73 20.87
C ALA A 69 -2.78 6.59 20.26
N PHE A 70 -2.71 6.14 19.00
CA PHE A 70 -1.46 5.94 18.28
C PHE A 70 -0.69 7.24 18.12
N TRP A 71 -1.39 8.32 17.74
CA TRP A 71 -0.75 9.60 17.46
C TRP A 71 -0.20 10.29 18.70
N GLN A 72 -0.91 10.21 19.82
CA GLN A 72 -0.39 10.70 21.10
C GLN A 72 0.91 9.98 21.45
N HIS A 73 0.88 8.65 21.43
CA HIS A 73 2.06 7.83 21.72
C HIS A 73 3.22 8.06 20.73
N TRP A 74 2.92 8.15 19.43
CA TRP A 74 3.91 8.40 18.38
C TRP A 74 4.59 9.76 18.55
N ARG A 75 3.83 10.82 18.85
CA ARG A 75 4.41 12.14 19.08
C ARG A 75 5.36 12.17 20.27
N ASP A 76 4.99 11.46 21.33
CA ASP A 76 5.78 11.45 22.56
C ASP A 76 7.07 10.63 22.40
N GLU A 77 7.04 9.53 21.65
CA GLU A 77 8.19 8.63 21.52
C GLU A 77 9.03 8.81 20.26
N LYS A 78 8.39 9.10 19.12
CA LYS A 78 9.01 9.03 17.79
C LYS A 78 9.20 10.42 17.21
N GLY A 79 8.19 11.29 17.28
CA GLY A 79 8.28 12.65 16.79
C GLY A 79 7.03 13.13 16.08
N HIS A 80 7.12 14.31 15.48
CA HIS A 80 5.95 15.00 14.91
C HIS A 80 5.67 14.67 13.44
N ASP A 81 6.40 13.73 12.82
CA ASP A 81 6.15 13.32 11.45
C ASP A 81 5.32 12.03 11.39
N LEU A 82 4.14 12.11 10.81
CA LEU A 82 3.25 10.95 10.62
C LEU A 82 3.25 10.44 9.17
N TYR A 83 3.99 11.09 8.28
CA TYR A 83 4.03 10.77 6.87
C TYR A 83 4.39 9.29 6.58
N PRO A 84 5.38 8.67 7.26
CA PRO A 84 5.73 7.25 7.05
C PRO A 84 4.58 6.28 7.32
N VAL A 85 3.65 6.67 8.21
CA VAL A 85 2.47 5.87 8.58
C VAL A 85 1.34 6.12 7.59
N LEU A 86 1.06 7.39 7.28
CA LEU A 86 -0.05 7.78 6.40
C LEU A 86 0.07 7.20 5.00
N ARG A 87 1.30 7.12 4.45
CA ARG A 87 1.53 6.53 3.13
C ARG A 87 1.25 5.03 3.05
N LEU A 88 1.34 4.31 4.18
CA LEU A 88 0.99 2.88 4.25
C LEU A 88 -0.51 2.67 4.45
N ILE A 89 -1.19 3.57 5.18
CA ILE A 89 -2.65 3.52 5.35
C ILE A 89 -3.37 3.94 4.06
N LEU A 90 -2.82 4.92 3.34
CA LEU A 90 -3.40 5.48 2.12
C LEU A 90 -2.44 5.35 0.93
N PRO A 91 -2.13 4.12 0.47
CA PRO A 91 -1.18 3.90 -0.62
C PRO A 91 -1.60 4.59 -1.93
N GLN A 92 -2.89 4.76 -2.18
CA GLN A 92 -3.46 5.49 -3.33
C GLN A 92 -3.21 7.01 -3.31
N LYS A 93 -2.82 7.56 -2.15
CA LYS A 93 -2.47 8.99 -2.00
C LYS A 93 -0.97 9.21 -1.96
N ASP A 94 -0.16 8.15 -1.96
CA ASP A 94 1.29 8.23 -2.09
C ASP A 94 1.65 8.63 -3.53
N ARG A 95 2.15 9.86 -3.69
CA ARG A 95 2.61 10.39 -4.98
C ARG A 95 4.11 10.24 -5.19
N GLU A 96 4.86 9.90 -4.14
CA GLU A 96 6.32 9.75 -4.23
C GLU A 96 6.68 8.40 -4.84
N ARG A 97 5.98 7.33 -4.44
CA ARG A 97 6.17 6.01 -5.03
C ARG A 97 5.37 5.88 -6.31
N ALA A 98 6.09 5.77 -7.43
CA ALA A 98 5.51 5.28 -8.67
C ALA A 98 5.04 3.82 -8.50
N VAL A 99 4.20 3.33 -9.42
CA VAL A 99 3.72 1.94 -9.43
C VAL A 99 4.87 0.94 -9.34
N TYR A 100 4.68 -0.14 -8.57
CA TYR A 100 5.73 -1.15 -8.35
C TYR A 100 5.96 -2.08 -9.55
N GLY A 101 5.05 -2.07 -10.55
CA GLY A 101 5.11 -2.96 -11.71
C GLY A 101 4.83 -4.44 -11.37
N LEU A 102 4.28 -4.73 -10.20
CA LEU A 102 3.97 -6.07 -9.73
C LEU A 102 2.49 -6.37 -9.96
N LYS A 103 2.20 -7.39 -10.77
CA LYS A 103 0.87 -7.96 -10.95
C LYS A 103 0.71 -9.25 -10.15
N GLU A 104 -0.53 -9.65 -9.88
CA GLU A 104 -0.88 -10.87 -9.15
C GLU A 104 -0.18 -12.11 -9.73
N LYS A 105 -0.10 -12.21 -11.06
CA LYS A 105 0.59 -13.35 -11.72
C LYS A 105 2.10 -13.40 -11.42
N ASN A 106 2.76 -12.24 -11.31
CA ASN A 106 4.19 -12.17 -11.00
C ASN A 106 4.44 -12.41 -9.51
N LEU A 107 3.57 -11.89 -8.65
CA LEU A 107 3.58 -12.20 -7.21
C LEU A 107 3.41 -13.70 -7.00
N ALA A 108 2.40 -14.33 -7.61
CA ALA A 108 2.18 -15.78 -7.52
C ALA A 108 3.43 -16.59 -7.87
N LYS A 109 4.08 -16.29 -9.01
CA LYS A 109 5.31 -16.96 -9.43
C LYS A 109 6.47 -16.74 -8.45
N THR A 110 6.58 -15.53 -7.90
CA THR A 110 7.61 -15.19 -6.93
C THR A 110 7.39 -15.99 -5.65
N TYR A 111 6.18 -15.99 -5.09
CA TYR A 111 5.85 -16.75 -3.89
C TYR A 111 6.04 -18.25 -4.04
N ILE A 112 5.69 -18.83 -5.19
CA ILE A 112 5.95 -20.25 -5.46
C ILE A 112 7.46 -20.55 -5.38
N LYS A 113 8.31 -19.67 -5.91
CA LYS A 113 9.77 -19.80 -5.83
C LYS A 113 10.30 -19.60 -4.41
N LEU A 114 9.69 -18.70 -3.63
CA LEU A 114 10.09 -18.42 -2.25
C LEU A 114 9.72 -19.54 -1.27
N ILE A 115 8.58 -20.21 -1.48
CA ILE A 115 8.03 -21.29 -0.63
C ILE A 115 8.43 -22.71 -1.14
N PRO A 116 9.52 -22.80 -1.91
CA PRO A 116 9.79 -23.88 -2.88
C PRO A 116 8.63 -24.83 -3.25
N LEU A 117 7.53 -24.32 -3.82
CA LEU A 117 6.40 -25.16 -4.26
C LEU A 117 6.66 -25.76 -5.64
N GLY A 118 6.29 -27.02 -5.82
CA GLY A 118 6.24 -27.66 -7.13
C GLY A 118 5.12 -27.06 -7.98
N MET A 119 5.33 -26.91 -9.29
CA MET A 119 4.30 -26.37 -10.21
C MET A 119 3.00 -27.19 -10.27
N ARG A 120 3.04 -28.45 -9.81
CA ARG A 120 1.90 -29.36 -9.76
C ARG A 120 1.24 -29.40 -8.39
N ASP A 121 1.80 -28.70 -7.39
CA ASP A 121 1.25 -28.69 -6.05
C ASP A 121 -0.09 -27.94 -6.03
N PRO A 122 -1.08 -28.41 -5.24
CA PRO A 122 -2.38 -27.75 -5.15
C PRO A 122 -2.26 -26.25 -4.82
N ASP A 123 -1.36 -25.89 -3.89
CA ASP A 123 -1.14 -24.51 -3.48
C ASP A 123 -0.54 -23.64 -4.61
N ALA A 124 0.38 -24.19 -5.42
CA ALA A 124 0.96 -23.47 -6.55
C ALA A 124 -0.08 -23.25 -7.66
N ILE A 125 -0.88 -24.28 -7.96
CA ILE A 125 -1.98 -24.19 -8.92
C ILE A 125 -3.01 -23.16 -8.45
N ARG A 126 -3.31 -23.14 -7.15
CA ARG A 126 -4.23 -22.20 -6.51
C ARG A 126 -3.74 -20.75 -6.61
N LEU A 127 -2.47 -20.47 -6.30
CA LEU A 127 -1.88 -19.14 -6.47
C LEU A 127 -1.92 -18.66 -7.93
N LEU A 128 -1.59 -19.54 -8.88
CA LEU A 128 -1.62 -19.20 -10.30
C LEU A 128 -3.04 -18.99 -10.84
N ASN A 129 -4.04 -19.67 -10.26
CA ASN A 129 -5.45 -19.61 -10.66
C ASN A 129 -6.34 -18.94 -9.60
N TRP A 130 -5.83 -17.92 -8.92
CA TRP A 130 -6.50 -17.24 -7.80
C TRP A 130 -7.92 -16.71 -8.11
N LYS A 131 -8.21 -16.40 -9.39
CA LYS A 131 -9.54 -15.96 -9.85
C LYS A 131 -10.57 -17.08 -9.94
N LYS A 132 -10.15 -18.33 -10.06
CA LYS A 132 -11.08 -19.46 -10.25
C LYS A 132 -11.56 -19.97 -8.88
N PRO A 133 -12.87 -20.02 -8.62
CA PRO A 133 -13.40 -20.76 -7.48
C PRO A 133 -13.03 -22.24 -7.61
N THR A 134 -12.68 -22.87 -6.51
CA THR A 134 -12.53 -24.33 -6.42
C THR A 134 -13.61 -24.86 -5.48
N GLU A 135 -13.97 -26.15 -5.59
CA GLU A 135 -14.96 -26.77 -4.68
C GLU A 135 -14.55 -26.68 -3.20
N ARG A 136 -13.25 -26.55 -2.93
CA ARG A 136 -12.69 -26.43 -1.57
C ARG A 136 -12.53 -24.98 -1.11
N ASP A 137 -12.29 -24.02 -2.02
CA ASP A 137 -11.94 -22.65 -1.66
C ASP A 137 -13.02 -21.66 -2.17
N LYS A 138 -13.84 -21.18 -1.24
CA LYS A 138 -14.90 -20.18 -1.50
C LYS A 138 -14.33 -18.77 -1.73
N THR A 139 -13.10 -18.54 -1.30
CA THR A 139 -12.33 -17.29 -1.39
C THR A 139 -11.65 -17.17 -2.77
N SER A 140 -12.41 -16.78 -3.78
CA SER A 140 -11.91 -16.59 -5.15
C SER A 140 -12.12 -15.15 -5.61
N GLY A 141 -11.20 -14.64 -6.44
CA GLY A 141 -11.26 -13.26 -6.91
C GLY A 141 -10.57 -12.22 -6.04
N ASP A 142 -9.88 -12.63 -4.97
CA ASP A 142 -9.06 -11.75 -4.12
C ASP A 142 -7.68 -12.38 -3.85
N PHE A 143 -6.66 -11.97 -4.62
CA PHE A 143 -5.31 -12.56 -4.59
C PHE A 143 -4.64 -12.48 -3.20
N PRO A 144 -4.60 -11.33 -2.49
CA PRO A 144 -4.08 -11.27 -1.12
C PRO A 144 -4.65 -12.33 -0.18
N THR A 145 -5.96 -12.58 -0.22
CA THR A 145 -6.59 -13.61 0.62
C THR A 145 -6.18 -15.02 0.21
N VAL A 146 -6.07 -15.32 -1.10
CA VAL A 146 -5.52 -16.61 -1.58
C VAL A 146 -4.08 -16.82 -1.11
N LEU A 147 -3.27 -15.76 -1.17
CA LEU A 147 -1.88 -15.82 -0.75
C LEU A 147 -1.77 -16.11 0.75
N PHE A 148 -2.58 -15.42 1.56
CA PHE A 148 -2.65 -15.65 3.00
C PHE A 148 -2.95 -17.13 3.32
N GLU A 149 -3.91 -17.76 2.63
CA GLU A 149 -4.24 -19.17 2.83
C GLU A 149 -3.08 -20.13 2.52
N VAL A 150 -2.24 -19.79 1.54
CA VAL A 150 -1.09 -20.63 1.17
C VAL A 150 0.10 -20.38 2.11
N VAL A 151 0.38 -19.12 2.43
CA VAL A 151 1.49 -18.73 3.29
C VAL A 151 1.24 -19.16 4.73
N SER A 152 0.02 -19.01 5.26
CA SER A 152 -0.31 -19.40 6.64
C SER A 152 -0.08 -20.90 6.94
N LYS A 153 -0.23 -21.78 5.93
CA LYS A 153 0.03 -23.23 6.07
C LYS A 153 1.52 -23.57 6.18
N ARG A 154 2.42 -22.65 5.83
CA ARG A 154 3.84 -22.93 5.57
C ARG A 154 4.81 -21.97 6.24
N SER A 155 4.33 -20.79 6.63
CA SER A 155 5.13 -19.79 7.32
C SER A 155 5.54 -20.29 8.69
N SER A 156 6.83 -20.15 9.00
CA SER A 156 7.39 -20.35 10.34
C SER A 156 7.47 -19.05 11.14
N VAL A 157 7.17 -17.91 10.53
CA VAL A 157 7.23 -16.59 11.17
C VAL A 157 5.94 -16.36 11.95
N ILE A 158 6.05 -16.45 13.28
CA ILE A 158 4.93 -16.24 14.22
C ILE A 158 4.80 -14.74 14.54
N GLU A 159 5.92 -14.03 14.67
CA GLU A 159 5.97 -12.61 14.97
C GLU A 159 6.77 -11.85 13.92
N GLY A 160 6.19 -10.78 13.40
CA GLY A 160 6.82 -9.88 12.44
C GLY A 160 7.95 -9.07 13.07
N SER A 161 9.01 -8.82 12.30
CA SER A 161 10.17 -8.04 12.75
C SER A 161 10.38 -6.75 11.95
N LEU A 162 9.47 -6.42 11.02
CA LEU A 162 9.57 -5.19 10.24
C LEU A 162 8.98 -4.01 11.00
N SER A 163 9.73 -2.92 11.03
CA SER A 163 9.22 -1.61 11.39
C SER A 163 8.57 -0.91 10.18
N ILE A 164 7.81 0.16 10.45
CA ILE A 164 7.16 0.98 9.42
C ILE A 164 8.19 1.57 8.45
N ASP A 165 9.27 2.15 8.98
CA ASP A 165 10.37 2.70 8.18
C ASP A 165 11.08 1.64 7.32
N GLU A 166 11.39 0.47 7.88
CA GLU A 166 12.00 -0.62 7.08
C GLU A 166 11.07 -1.12 5.96
N LEU A 167 9.77 -1.21 6.23
CA LEU A 167 8.80 -1.55 5.19
C LEU A 167 8.76 -0.45 4.12
N ASN A 168 8.78 0.81 4.51
CA ASN A 168 8.86 1.93 3.59
C ASN A 168 10.11 1.83 2.70
N ASP A 169 11.29 1.57 3.27
CA ASP A 169 12.52 1.37 2.51
C ASP A 169 12.41 0.21 1.50
N ILE A 170 11.82 -0.91 1.92
CA ILE A 170 11.56 -2.06 1.04
C ILE A 170 10.65 -1.67 -0.13
N LEU A 171 9.57 -0.93 0.13
CA LEU A 171 8.65 -0.46 -0.91
C LEU A 171 9.33 0.54 -1.85
N ASP A 172 10.17 1.43 -1.33
CA ASP A 172 10.97 2.35 -2.13
C ASP A 172 11.96 1.60 -3.03
N ASP A 173 12.62 0.56 -2.52
CA ASP A 173 13.49 -0.31 -3.29
C ASP A 173 12.74 -1.08 -4.39
N LEU A 174 11.51 -1.54 -4.12
CA LEU A 174 10.65 -2.17 -5.12
C LEU A 174 10.27 -1.20 -6.24
N SER A 175 9.92 0.04 -5.89
CA SER A 175 9.55 1.09 -6.85
C SER A 175 10.75 1.49 -7.72
N LYS A 176 11.93 1.71 -7.11
CA LYS A 176 13.19 2.03 -7.82
C LYS A 176 13.62 0.91 -8.79
N ASN A 177 13.28 -0.33 -8.49
CA ASN A 177 13.64 -1.50 -9.29
C ASN A 177 12.48 -2.06 -10.13
N MET A 178 11.50 -1.21 -10.48
CA MET A 178 10.39 -1.58 -11.35
C MET A 178 10.89 -2.26 -12.64
N GLY A 179 10.27 -3.39 -12.99
CA GLY A 179 10.61 -4.18 -14.19
C GLY A 179 11.79 -5.14 -14.02
N LYS A 180 12.62 -4.98 -12.99
CA LYS A 180 13.77 -5.87 -12.71
C LYS A 180 13.32 -7.06 -11.85
N GLN A 181 12.64 -8.03 -12.47
CA GLN A 181 11.99 -9.16 -11.78
C GLN A 181 12.91 -9.92 -10.81
N GLU A 182 14.17 -10.16 -11.17
CA GLU A 182 15.12 -10.86 -10.28
C GLU A 182 15.45 -10.08 -9.02
N VAL A 183 15.61 -8.76 -9.14
CA VAL A 183 15.89 -7.87 -8.00
C VAL A 183 14.66 -7.76 -7.11
N GLN A 184 13.48 -7.53 -7.70
CA GLN A 184 12.22 -7.49 -6.98
C GLN A 184 11.94 -8.81 -6.24
N SER A 185 12.26 -9.95 -6.83
CA SER A 185 12.14 -11.26 -6.16
C SER A 185 13.05 -11.39 -4.93
N ARG A 186 14.27 -10.84 -4.97
CA ARG A 186 15.17 -10.83 -3.80
C ARG A 186 14.68 -9.87 -2.71
N ILE A 187 14.07 -8.75 -3.09
CA ILE A 187 13.47 -7.80 -2.14
C ILE A 187 12.26 -8.46 -1.45
N LEU A 188 11.36 -9.10 -2.22
CA LEU A 188 10.21 -9.83 -1.67
C LEU A 188 10.62 -11.02 -0.80
N GLN A 189 11.79 -11.64 -1.05
CA GLN A 189 12.34 -12.66 -0.14
C GLN A 189 12.62 -12.11 1.26
N ARG A 190 13.08 -10.86 1.37
CA ARG A 190 13.31 -10.21 2.68
C ARG A 190 12.00 -10.01 3.43
N VAL A 191 10.94 -9.61 2.72
CA VAL A 191 9.59 -9.51 3.27
C VAL A 191 9.13 -10.87 3.79
N TYR A 192 9.17 -11.89 2.92
CA TYR A 192 8.72 -13.24 3.27
C TYR A 192 9.37 -13.81 4.54
N ASN A 193 10.67 -13.58 4.72
CA ASN A 193 11.42 -14.11 5.86
C ASN A 193 11.22 -13.35 7.19
N ARG A 194 10.69 -12.11 7.14
CA ARG A 194 10.63 -11.20 8.30
C ARG A 194 9.22 -10.85 8.74
N THR A 195 8.21 -11.32 8.02
CA THR A 195 6.81 -10.93 8.22
C THR A 195 5.89 -12.14 8.37
N THR A 196 4.83 -11.97 9.15
CA THR A 196 3.79 -12.99 9.31
C THR A 196 2.94 -13.14 8.04
N ALA A 197 2.14 -14.20 7.96
CA ALA A 197 1.22 -14.37 6.83
C ALA A 197 0.22 -13.20 6.70
N GLU A 198 -0.23 -12.65 7.83
CA GLU A 198 -1.13 -11.48 7.86
C GLU A 198 -0.42 -10.22 7.37
N GLU A 199 0.80 -9.95 7.82
CA GLU A 199 1.59 -8.82 7.34
C GLU A 199 1.84 -8.91 5.83
N GLN A 200 2.19 -10.10 5.32
CA GLN A 200 2.39 -10.32 3.88
C GLN A 200 1.13 -10.05 3.08
N ARG A 201 -0.05 -10.44 3.59
CA ARG A 201 -1.34 -10.16 2.95
C ARG A 201 -1.55 -8.65 2.77
N TRP A 202 -1.30 -7.87 3.81
CA TRP A 202 -1.50 -6.41 3.78
C TRP A 202 -0.45 -5.69 2.92
N ILE A 203 0.79 -6.17 2.91
CA ILE A 203 1.83 -5.67 2.02
C ILE A 203 1.44 -5.91 0.56
N ASP A 204 1.02 -7.13 0.22
CA ASP A 204 0.60 -7.47 -1.15
C ASP A 204 -0.66 -6.71 -1.59
N ALA A 205 -1.62 -6.53 -0.68
CA ALA A 205 -2.77 -5.67 -0.94
C ALA A 205 -2.33 -4.23 -1.28
N SER A 206 -1.41 -3.67 -0.48
CA SER A 206 -0.87 -2.32 -0.73
C SER A 206 -0.13 -2.23 -2.08
N LEU A 207 0.66 -3.24 -2.44
CA LEU A 207 1.36 -3.31 -3.73
C LEU A 207 0.37 -3.33 -4.91
N LEU A 208 -0.73 -4.08 -4.80
CA LEU A 208 -1.73 -4.24 -5.85
C LEU A 208 -2.66 -3.02 -5.97
N THR A 209 -2.98 -2.35 -4.88
CA THR A 209 -3.77 -1.11 -4.89
C THR A 209 -3.04 0.00 -5.65
N VAL A 210 -1.73 0.18 -5.42
CA VAL A 210 -0.95 1.17 -6.17
C VAL A 210 -0.87 0.81 -7.67
N TYR A 211 -0.94 -0.48 -8.01
CA TYR A 211 -0.95 -0.93 -9.41
C TYR A 211 -2.23 -0.57 -10.17
N GLY A 212 -3.30 -0.13 -9.50
CA GLY A 212 -4.59 0.16 -10.11
C GLY A 212 -5.39 -1.10 -10.48
N SER A 213 -5.13 -2.20 -9.77
CA SER A 213 -6.01 -3.37 -9.81
C SER A 213 -7.30 -3.05 -9.03
N ASP A 214 -8.42 -3.72 -9.31
CA ASP A 214 -9.77 -3.48 -8.75
C ASP A 214 -9.86 -3.70 -7.21
N TYR A 215 -8.73 -3.76 -6.51
CA TYR A 215 -8.63 -3.74 -5.06
C TYR A 215 -8.81 -2.31 -4.57
N ASP A 216 -10.07 -1.94 -4.37
CA ASP A 216 -10.41 -0.81 -3.52
C ASP A 216 -9.88 -1.12 -2.12
N PHE A 217 -8.75 -0.49 -1.78
CA PHE A 217 -8.27 -0.39 -0.41
C PHE A 217 -9.18 0.61 0.33
N GLU A 218 -10.45 0.27 0.43
CA GLU A 218 -11.43 1.00 1.24
C GLU A 218 -11.22 0.58 2.68
N ILE A 219 -10.44 1.40 3.41
CA ILE A 219 -10.41 1.45 4.88
C ILE A 219 -11.59 2.27 5.40
#